data_AF-A0A6N8CUC1-F1
#
_entry.id   AF-A0A6N8CUC1-F1
#
_cell.length_a   1.000
_cell.length_b   1.000
_cell.length_c   1.000
_cell.angle_alpha   90.00
_cell.angle_beta   90.00
_cell.angle_gamma   90.00
#
_symmetry.space_group_name_H-M   'P 1'
#
loop_
_entity.id
_entity.type
_entity.pdbx_description
1 polymer ?
#
loop_
_entity_poly.entity_id
_entity_poly.type
_entity_poly.pdbx_seq_one_letter_code
_entity_poly.pdbx_strand_id
1 'polypeptide(L)' 'MITLYEKLPSDVLTQFYFEIKNNIDKGILSDAMYQELELIKVAALKRGFTILEKKRQ' A
#
# COMPACT_ATOMS: atom_id res chain seq x y z
N MET A 1 10.63 -14.50 2.49
CA MET A 1 10.16 -13.87 3.75
C MET A 1 8.69 -13.48 3.53
N ILE A 2 7.76 -13.98 4.34
CA ILE A 2 6.34 -13.61 4.26
C ILE A 2 6.20 -12.26 4.99
N THR A 3 5.79 -11.20 4.28
CA THR A 3 5.60 -9.88 4.88
C THR A 3 4.27 -9.83 5.65
N LEU A 4 4.12 -8.88 6.58
CA LEU A 4 2.83 -8.65 7.26
C LEU A 4 1.69 -8.48 6.24
N TYR A 5 1.96 -7.74 5.16
CA TYR A 5 1.03 -7.46 4.07
C TYR A 5 0.52 -8.70 3.35
N GLU A 6 1.32 -9.77 3.27
CA GLU A 6 0.91 -11.05 2.69
C GLU A 6 -0.09 -11.81 3.57
N LYS A 7 -0.34 -11.38 4.82
CA LYS A 7 -1.30 -12.00 5.75
C LYS A 7 -2.57 -11.19 5.98
N LEU A 8 -2.59 -9.90 5.60
CA LEU A 8 -3.75 -9.02 5.83
C LEU A 8 -4.92 -9.35 4.90
N PRO A 9 -6.19 -9.16 5.28
CA PRO A 9 -7.31 -9.17 4.34
C PRO A 9 -7.09 -8.17 3.19
N SER A 10 -7.60 -8.46 1.98
CA SER A 10 -7.33 -7.63 0.79
C SER A 10 -7.88 -6.20 0.90
N ASP A 11 -9.03 -6.07 1.54
CA ASP A 11 -9.69 -4.82 1.95
C ASP A 11 -8.82 -4.02 2.92
N VAL A 12 -8.29 -4.66 3.97
CA VAL A 12 -7.37 -4.04 4.93
C VAL A 12 -6.07 -3.60 4.23
N LEU A 13 -5.49 -4.47 3.39
CA LEU A 13 -4.28 -4.17 2.63
C LEU A 13 -4.46 -2.93 1.73
N THR A 14 -5.63 -2.84 1.08
CA THR A 14 -5.99 -1.71 0.22
C THR A 14 -6.19 -0.43 1.02
N GLN A 15 -6.82 -0.51 2.20
CA GLN A 15 -7.00 0.65 3.07
C GLN A 15 -5.67 1.21 3.56
N PHE A 16 -4.74 0.35 4.00
CA PHE A 16 -3.39 0.74 4.40
C PHE A 16 -2.64 1.48 3.29
N TYR A 17 -2.74 1.00 2.05
CA TYR A 17 -2.14 1.68 0.90
C TYR A 17 -2.60 3.14 0.79
N PHE A 18 -3.91 3.36 0.84
CA PHE A 18 -4.48 4.70 0.69
C PHE A 18 -4.19 5.61 1.88
N GLU A 19 -4.10 5.06 3.08
CA GLU A 19 -3.73 5.83 4.27
C GLU A 19 -2.27 6.30 4.22
N ILE A 20 -1.35 5.40 3.88
CA ILE A 20 0.07 5.75 3.68
C ILE A 20 0.20 6.78 2.57
N LYS A 21 -0.46 6.58 1.44
CA LYS A 21 -0.48 7.55 0.34
C LYS A 21 -1.03 8.91 0.77
N ASN A 22 -2.12 8.94 1.52
CA ASN A 22 -2.72 10.18 2.02
C ASN A 22 -1.80 10.91 3.02
N ASN A 23 -1.02 10.18 3.82
CA ASN A 23 -0.03 10.78 4.71
C ASN A 23 1.13 11.40 3.93
N ILE A 24 1.60 10.73 2.86
CA ILE A 24 2.57 11.28 1.91
C ILE A 24 2.03 12.56 1.25
N ASP A 25 0.80 12.50 0.72
CA ASP A 25 0.13 13.64 0.06
C ASP A 25 -0.04 14.84 1.01
N LYS A 26 -0.17 14.60 2.33
CA LYS A 26 -0.27 15.63 3.37
C LYS A 26 1.08 16.14 3.88
N GLY A 27 2.20 15.61 3.39
CA GLY A 27 3.54 15.95 3.86
C GLY A 27 3.93 15.32 5.21
N ILE A 28 3.13 14.37 5.72
CA ILE A 28 3.44 13.55 6.89
C ILE A 28 4.27 12.35 6.40
N LEU A 29 5.42 12.63 5.80
CA LEU A 29 6.27 11.66 5.12
C LEU A 29 7.37 11.15 6.04
N SER A 30 7.65 9.84 5.98
CA SER A 30 8.97 9.29 6.31
C SER A 30 9.51 8.49 5.12
N ASP A 31 10.83 8.40 4.96
CA ASP A 31 11.46 7.65 3.86
C ASP A 31 11.01 6.18 3.79
N ALA A 32 10.62 5.61 4.94
CA ALA A 32 10.09 4.27 5.04
C ALA A 32 8.73 4.11 4.34
N MET A 33 7.91 5.16 4.24
CA MET A 33 6.55 5.05 3.69
C MET A 33 6.53 4.64 2.21
N TYR A 34 7.50 5.09 1.41
CA TYR A 34 7.63 4.64 0.02
C TYR A 34 7.98 3.15 -0.06
N GLN A 35 8.81 2.66 0.87
CA GLN A 35 9.14 1.23 0.96
C GLN A 35 7.91 0.42 1.36
N GLU A 36 7.10 0.92 2.31
CA GLU A 36 5.85 0.28 2.71
C GLU A 36 4.85 0.18 1.54
N LEU A 37 4.71 1.23 0.72
CA LEU A 37 3.87 1.18 -0.48
C LEU A 37 4.31 0.08 -1.45
N GLU A 38 5.61 -0.08 -1.67
CA GLU A 38 6.14 -1.14 -2.54
C GLU A 38 5.89 -2.54 -1.95
N LEU A 39 6.06 -2.72 -0.65
CA LEU A 39 5.75 -3.98 0.03
C LEU A 39 4.26 -4.35 -0.10
N ILE A 40 3.36 -3.38 -0.01
CA ILE A 40 1.92 -3.56 -0.21
C ILE A 40 1.61 -3.96 -1.65
N LYS A 41 2.20 -3.26 -2.64
CA LYS A 41 2.02 -3.60 -4.07
C LYS A 41 2.50 -5.01 -4.39
N VAL A 42 3.66 -5.41 -3.87
CA VAL A 42 4.19 -6.77 -4.05
C VAL A 42 3.25 -7.80 -3.43
N ALA A 43 2.71 -7.54 -2.22
CA ALA A 43 1.76 -8.44 -1.58
C ALA A 43 0.46 -8.59 -2.38
N ALA A 44 -0.07 -7.50 -2.94
CA ALA A 44 -1.23 -7.53 -3.82
C ALA A 44 -0.97 -8.35 -5.09
N LEU A 45 0.16 -8.11 -5.76
CA LEU A 45 0.56 -8.84 -6.97
C LEU A 45 0.67 -10.35 -6.74
N LYS A 46 1.27 -10.76 -5.61
CA LYS A 46 1.36 -12.18 -5.22
C LYS A 46 0.00 -12.85 -5.01
N ARG A 47 -1.04 -12.06 -4.70
CA ARG A 47 -2.43 -12.52 -4.51
C ARG A 47 -3.26 -12.42 -5.79
N GLY A 48 -2.67 -12.01 -6.90
CA GLY A 48 -3.34 -11.94 -8.20
C GLY A 48 -4.20 -10.69 -8.40
N PHE A 49 -3.96 -9.60 -7.65
CA PHE A 49 -4.64 -8.33 -7.89
C PHE A 49 -3.71 -7.12 -7.82
N THR A 50 -4.14 -6.01 -8.39
CA THR A 50 -3.41 -4.73 -8.37
C THR A 50 -4.26 -3.66 -7.69
N ILE A 51 -3.63 -2.84 -6.84
CA ILE A 51 -4.29 -1.67 -6.27
C ILE A 51 -4.32 -0.58 -7.35
N LEU A 52 -5.51 -0.27 -7.86
CA LEU A 52 -5.71 0.75 -8.88
C LEU A 52 -5.74 2.14 -8.24
N GLU A 53 -4.77 2.97 -8.61
CA GLU A 53 -4.79 4.37 -8.22
C GLU A 53 -5.76 5.14 -9.11
N LYS A 54 -6.82 5.70 -8.53
CA LYS A 54 -7.54 6.78 -9.18
C LYS A 54 -6.64 8.02 -9.11
N LYS A 55 -6.08 8.46 -10.25
CA LYS A 55 -5.59 9.84 -10.36
C LYS A 55 -6.79 10.74 -10.03
N ARG A 56 -6.73 11.47 -8.91
CA ARG A 56 -7.63 12.61 -8.71
C ARG A 56 -7.31 13.58 -9.84
N GLN A 57 -8.26 13.71 -10.78
CA GLN A 57 -8.30 14.79 -11.76
C GLN A 57 -8.49 16.12 -11.02
#